data_AF-A0A497LYQ4-F1
#
_entry.id   AF-A0A497LYQ4-F1
#
_cell.length_a   1.000
_cell.length_b   1.000
_cell.length_c   1.000
_cell.angle_alpha   90.00
_cell.angle_beta   90.00
_cell.angle_gamma   90.00
#
_symmetry.space_group_name_H-M   'P 1'
#
loop_
_entity.id
_entity.type
_entity.pdbx_description
1 polymer ?
#
loop_
_entity_poly.entity_id
_entity_poly.type
_entity_poly.pdbx_seq_one_letter_code
_entity_poly.pdbx_strand_id
1 'polypeptide(L)' 'MSAKKAVIIIDMLNDFVTGDLKCERAEKIIPNLKRLIEAARNKGVPVIYANDAHYPQDFEVTRRWGAHAIKGTPGAQV' A
#
# COMPACT_ATOMS: atom_id res chain seq x y z
N MET A 1 18.85 -6.46 24.93
CA MET A 1 17.54 -6.85 24.36
C MET A 1 17.57 -6.60 22.87
N SER A 2 17.08 -7.54 22.04
CA SER A 2 16.94 -7.29 20.60
C SER A 2 15.90 -6.20 20.36
N ALA A 3 16.17 -5.24 19.48
CA ALA A 3 15.20 -4.21 19.12
C ALA A 3 13.95 -4.87 18.51
N LYS A 4 12.76 -4.44 18.95
CA LYS A 4 11.50 -4.85 18.32
C LYS A 4 11.46 -4.27 16.90
N LYS A 5 11.08 -5.11 15.93
CA LYS A 5 11.02 -4.75 14.51
C LYS A 5 9.59 -4.95 14.00
N ALA A 6 9.24 -4.23 12.96
CA ALA A 6 8.03 -4.40 12.17
C ALA A 6 8.34 -4.10 10.70
N VAL A 7 7.52 -4.64 9.80
CA VAL A 7 7.49 -4.27 8.38
C VAL A 7 6.21 -3.49 8.14
N ILE A 8 6.33 -2.29 7.59
CA ILE A 8 5.19 -1.48 7.18
C ILE A 8 5.19 -1.43 5.65
N ILE A 9 4.13 -1.94 5.04
CA ILE A 9 3.88 -1.86 3.59
C ILE A 9 3.03 -0.61 3.36
N ILE A 10 3.55 0.34 2.59
CA ILE A 10 2.93 1.63 2.33
C ILE A 10 2.29 1.58 0.94
N ASP A 11 0.98 1.81 0.88
CA ASP A 11 0.23 2.10 -0.35
C ASP A 11 0.48 1.14 -1.53
N MET A 12 0.63 -0.16 -1.23
CA MET A 12 0.59 -1.20 -2.28
C MET A 12 -0.86 -1.53 -2.64
N LEU A 13 -1.53 -0.53 -3.21
CA LEU A 13 -2.93 -0.58 -3.62
C LEU A 13 -3.08 -0.70 -5.13
N ASN A 14 -4.21 -1.24 -5.59
CA ASN A 14 -4.51 -1.39 -7.02
C ASN A 14 -4.38 -0.06 -7.79
N ASP A 15 -4.84 1.07 -7.25
CA ASP A 15 -4.75 2.36 -7.95
C ASP A 15 -3.31 2.83 -8.20
N PHE A 16 -2.37 2.44 -7.34
CA PHE A 16 -0.95 2.79 -7.47
C PHE A 16 -0.14 1.77 -8.28
N VAL A 17 -0.71 0.59 -8.55
CA VAL A 17 -0.06 -0.46 -9.35
C VAL A 17 -0.62 -0.49 -10.76
N THR A 18 -1.94 -0.54 -10.91
CA THR A 18 -2.62 -0.75 -12.20
C THR A 18 -3.65 0.33 -12.55
N GLY A 19 -4.11 1.13 -11.59
CA GLY A 19 -5.14 2.15 -11.79
C GLY A 19 -4.63 3.53 -12.22
N ASP A 20 -5.40 4.56 -11.84
CA ASP A 20 -5.26 5.92 -12.38
C ASP A 20 -3.96 6.62 -11.94
N LEU A 21 -3.38 6.23 -10.80
CA LEU A 21 -2.11 6.75 -10.28
C LEU A 21 -0.99 5.71 -10.34
N LYS A 22 -1.04 4.80 -11.31
CA LYS A 22 -0.06 3.73 -11.45
C LYS A 22 1.37 4.24 -11.57
N CYS A 23 2.28 3.53 -10.90
CA CYS A 23 3.71 3.72 -11.03
C CYS A 23 4.35 2.47 -11.66
N GLU A 24 4.98 2.60 -12.83
CA GLU A 24 5.61 1.47 -13.54
C GLU A 24 6.68 0.73 -12.70
N ARG A 25 7.23 1.38 -11.68
CA ARG A 25 8.21 0.79 -10.77
C ARG A 25 7.55 -0.03 -9.66
N ALA A 26 6.26 0.16 -9.38
CA ALA A 26 5.54 -0.54 -8.32
C ALA A 26 5.45 -2.04 -8.60
N GLU A 27 5.08 -2.44 -9.82
CA GLU A 27 5.01 -3.87 -10.19
C GLU A 27 6.36 -4.59 -10.00
N LYS A 28 7.47 -3.89 -10.29
CA LYS A 28 8.82 -4.45 -10.22
C LYS A 28 9.24 -4.81 -8.79
N ILE A 29 8.66 -4.16 -7.78
CA ILE A 29 9.02 -4.42 -6.37
C ILE A 29 8.13 -5.49 -5.71
N ILE A 30 6.97 -5.84 -6.29
CA ILE A 30 6.01 -6.80 -5.72
C ILE A 30 6.68 -8.14 -5.34
N PRO A 31 7.53 -8.78 -6.18
CA PRO A 31 8.18 -10.03 -5.80
C PRO A 31 9.11 -9.89 -4.57
N ASN A 32 9.76 -8.74 -4.41
CA ASN A 32 10.63 -8.48 -3.27
C ASN A 32 9.85 -8.23 -1.99
N LEU A 33 8.73 -7.50 -2.09
CA LEU A 33 7.82 -7.29 -0.97
C LEU A 33 7.22 -8.61 -0.48
N LYS A 34 6.79 -9.50 -1.38
CA LYS A 34 6.29 -10.83 -1.01
C LYS A 34 7.31 -11.62 -0.20
N ARG A 35 8.56 -11.70 -0.67
CA ARG A 35 9.66 -12.36 0.06
C ARG A 35 9.92 -11.74 1.44
N LEU A 36 9.86 -10.42 1.55
CA LEU A 36 10.02 -9.72 2.83
C LEU A 36 8.87 -10.02 3.81
N ILE A 37 7.63 -9.98 3.33
CA ILE A 37 6.43 -10.23 4.12
C ILE A 37 6.42 -11.67 4.65
N GLU A 38 6.75 -12.64 3.80
CA GLU A 38 6.86 -14.05 4.19
C GLU A 38 7.96 -14.24 5.25
N ALA A 39 9.15 -13.68 5.02
CA ALA A 39 10.25 -13.77 5.97
C ALA A 39 9.93 -13.10 7.32
N ALA A 40 9.20 -11.98 7.32
CA ALA A 40 8.76 -11.30 8.53
C ALA A 40 7.74 -12.13 9.30
N ARG A 41 6.69 -12.62 8.63
CA ARG A 41 5.66 -13.48 9.23
C ARG A 41 6.26 -14.76 9.82
N ASN A 42 7.16 -15.42 9.10
CA ASN A 42 7.85 -16.63 9.57
C ASN A 42 8.70 -16.41 10.83
N LYS A 43 9.14 -15.16 11.08
CA LYS A 43 9.93 -14.78 12.26
C LYS A 43 9.10 -14.15 13.37
N GLY A 44 7.77 -14.14 13.24
CA GLY A 44 6.87 -13.46 14.18
C GLY A 44 7.05 -11.92 14.21
N VAL A 45 7.63 -11.35 13.15
CA VAL A 45 7.75 -9.90 12.99
C VAL A 45 6.42 -9.37 12.43
N PRO A 46 5.77 -8.39 13.07
CA PRO A 46 4.53 -7.82 12.58
C PRO A 46 4.67 -7.24 11.17
N VAL A 47 3.67 -7.51 10.32
CA VAL A 47 3.51 -6.89 9.01
C VAL A 47 2.24 -6.05 9.03
N ILE A 48 2.38 -4.75 8.80
CA ILE A 48 1.30 -3.76 8.87
C ILE A 48 1.15 -3.13 7.50
N TYR A 49 -0.08 -2.98 7.03
CA TYR A 49 -0.40 -2.23 5.81
C TYR A 49 -0.94 -0.87 6.22
N ALA A 50 -0.26 0.19 5.78
CA ALA A 50 -0.71 1.56 5.96
C ALA A 50 -1.07 2.08 4.57
N ASN A 51 -2.37 2.18 4.34
CA ASN A 51 -2.95 2.38 3.03
C ASN A 51 -3.88 3.60 3.05
N ASP A 52 -3.89 4.34 1.95
CA ASP A 52 -4.94 5.30 1.66
C ASP A 52 -6.32 4.64 1.61
N ALA A 53 -7.31 5.38 2.12
CA ALA A 53 -8.73 5.03 2.12
C ALA A 53 -9.55 6.31 2.06
N HIS A 54 -9.43 7.04 0.96
CA HIS A 54 -9.94 8.38 0.81
C HIS A 54 -11.46 8.47 0.78
N TYR A 55 -11.98 9.58 1.27
CA TYR A 55 -13.35 10.01 0.95
C TYR A 55 -13.34 10.93 -0.28
N PRO A 56 -14.44 10.99 -1.06
CA PRO A 56 -14.51 11.83 -2.26
C PRO A 56 -14.25 13.32 -2.01
N GLN A 57 -14.50 13.80 -0.78
CA GLN A 57 -14.26 15.19 -0.38
C GLN A 57 -12.84 15.48 0.13
N ASP A 58 -11.96 14.49 0.23
CA ASP A 58 -10.62 14.70 0.74
C ASP A 58 -9.85 15.72 -0.12
N PHE A 59 -8.97 16.49 0.51
CA PHE A 59 -8.20 17.53 -0.16
C PHE A 59 -7.36 16.96 -1.32
N GLU A 60 -6.76 15.80 -1.10
CA GLU A 60 -5.94 15.12 -2.11
C GLU A 60 -6.76 14.70 -3.33
N VAL A 61 -8.00 14.26 -3.10
CA VAL A 61 -8.94 13.88 -4.16
C VAL A 61 -9.43 15.09 -4.94
N THR A 62 -9.87 16.14 -4.24
CA THR A 62 -10.57 17.28 -4.86
C THR A 62 -9.65 18.36 -5.41
N ARG A 63 -8.41 18.48 -4.91
CA ARG A 63 -7.52 19.61 -5.21
C ARG A 63 -6.13 19.23 -5.74
N ARG A 64 -5.73 17.95 -5.68
CA ARG A 64 -4.35 17.56 -6.06
C ARG A 64 -4.29 16.47 -7.13
N TRP A 65 -4.83 15.30 -6.84
CA TRP A 65 -4.51 14.08 -7.57
C TRP A 65 -5.71 13.42 -8.26
N GLY A 66 -6.93 13.92 -8.00
CA GLY A 66 -8.16 13.30 -8.52
C GLY A 66 -8.59 12.08 -7.69
N ALA A 67 -9.63 11.39 -8.12
CA ALA A 67 -10.13 10.22 -7.40
C ALA A 67 -9.11 9.07 -7.45
N HIS A 68 -8.70 8.59 -6.29
CA HIS A 68 -7.80 7.45 -6.11
C HIS A 68 -7.98 6.88 -4.69
N ALA A 69 -7.66 5.60 -4.51
CA ALA A 69 -7.72 4.87 -3.24
C ALA A 69 -9.01 5.16 -2.44
N ILE A 70 -10.13 5.33 -3.15
CA ILE A 70 -11.41 5.69 -2.52
C ILE A 70 -11.88 4.53 -1.65
N LYS A 71 -12.24 4.83 -0.40
CA LYS A 71 -12.67 3.84 0.57
C LYS A 71 -13.78 2.95 0.02
N GLY A 72 -13.53 1.64 0.05
CA GLY A 72 -14.48 0.61 -0.37
C GLY A 72 -14.50 0.30 -1.86
N THR A 73 -13.70 1.00 -2.68
CA THR A 73 -13.55 0.66 -4.10
C THR A 73 -12.46 -0.40 -4.32
N PRO A 74 -12.43 -1.08 -5.48
CA PRO A 74 -11.33 -1.98 -5.83
C PRO A 74 -9.96 -1.29 -5.86
N GLY A 75 -9.93 0.01 -6.20
CA GLY A 75 -8.70 0.81 -6.23
C GLY A 75 -7.98 0.89 -4.89
N ALA A 76 -8.73 0.85 -3.78
CA ALA A 76 -8.22 0.89 -2.41
C ALA A 76 -7.87 -0.48 -1.81
N GLN A 77 -7.89 -1.56 -2.59
CA GLN A 77 -7.57 -2.91 -2.12
C GLN A 77 -6.10 -3.29 -2.37
N VAL A 78 -5.58 -4.20 -1.53
CA VAL A 78 -4.24 -4.82 -1.62
C VAL A 78 -4.33 -6.16 -2.34
#